data_AF-A0A0F8E0A7-F1
#
_entry.id   AF-A0A0F8E0A7-F1
#
_cell.length_a   1.000
_cell.length_b   1.000
_cell.length_c   1.000
_cell.angle_alpha   90.00
_cell.angle_beta   90.00
_cell.angle_gamma   90.00
#
_symmetry.space_group_name_H-M   'P 1'
#
loop_
_entity.id
_entity.type
_entity.pdbx_description
1 polymer ?
#
loop_
_entity_poly.entity_id
_entity_poly.type
_entity_poly.pdbx_seq_one_letter_code
_entity_poly.pdbx_strand_id
1 'polypeptide(L)'
;MGNTAKKLVILCIVILITVLIFYISIPFVFMGAAAPFFVIHNHDITSHEVMVEVFDQQNKSIVNETYRLEPESDLSRARPLSLQFHREKREYTFKVTMDKQITNTVKMEIPHSHTLVDIRLYSKNYESGEIVPIFMEIAEVV
;
A
#
# COMPACT_ATOMS: atom_id res chain seq x y z
N MET A 1 -14.53 -43.93 21.73
CA MET A 1 -13.13 -43.61 21.33
C MET A 1 -12.21 -43.74 22.52
N GLY A 2 -11.22 -44.64 22.45
CA GLY A 2 -10.22 -44.83 23.51
C GLY A 2 -9.36 -43.59 23.73
N ASN A 3 -8.81 -43.43 24.93
CA ASN A 3 -8.04 -42.27 25.36
C ASN A 3 -6.81 -41.99 24.45
N THR A 4 -6.25 -43.04 23.85
CA THR A 4 -5.17 -42.99 22.85
C THR A 4 -5.59 -42.32 21.54
N ALA A 5 -6.78 -42.64 21.01
CA ALA A 5 -7.30 -42.04 19.78
C ALA A 5 -7.55 -40.53 19.95
N LYS A 6 -8.06 -40.11 21.13
CA LYS A 6 -8.28 -38.68 21.44
C LYS A 6 -6.95 -37.91 21.50
N LYS A 7 -5.92 -38.48 22.13
CA LYS A 7 -4.58 -37.88 22.18
C LYS A 7 -3.94 -37.72 20.80
N LEU A 8 -4.12 -38.71 19.92
CA LEU A 8 -3.59 -38.66 18.56
C LEU A 8 -4.27 -37.58 17.71
N VAL A 9 -5.60 -37.43 17.83
CA VAL A 9 -6.34 -36.35 17.16
C VAL A 9 -5.87 -34.98 17.63
N ILE A 10 -5.70 -34.77 18.94
CA ILE A 10 -5.19 -33.50 19.48
C ILE A 10 -3.80 -33.20 18.94
N LEU A 11 -2.91 -34.20 18.91
CA LEU A 11 -1.56 -34.03 18.36
C LEU A 11 -1.59 -33.62 16.88
N CYS A 12 -2.44 -34.25 16.06
CA CYS A 12 -2.62 -33.87 14.66
C CYS A 12 -3.12 -32.43 14.50
N ILE A 13 -4.09 -32.00 15.32
CA ILE A 13 -4.60 -30.62 15.30
C ILE A 13 -3.49 -29.64 15.67
N VAL A 14 -2.72 -29.91 16.72
CA VAL A 14 -1.61 -29.05 17.15
C VAL A 14 -0.57 -28.93 16.04
N ILE A 15 -0.16 -30.04 15.42
CA ILE A 15 0.79 -30.02 14.30
C ILE A 15 0.24 -29.20 13.13
N LEU A 16 -1.03 -29.37 12.77
CA LEU A 16 -1.67 -28.61 11.69
C LEU A 16 -1.66 -27.10 11.97
N ILE A 17 -2.01 -26.71 13.19
CA ILE A 17 -1.98 -25.30 13.62
C ILE A 17 -0.55 -24.76 13.56
N THR A 18 0.43 -25.51 14.05
CA THR A 18 1.84 -25.11 14.01
C THR A 18 2.33 -24.91 12.58
N VAL A 19 2.04 -25.86 11.67
CA VAL A 19 2.39 -25.73 10.24
C VAL A 19 1.72 -24.50 9.62
N LEU A 20 0.44 -24.25 9.93
CA LEU A 20 -0.27 -23.08 9.41
C LEU A 20 0.34 -21.77 9.91
N ILE A 21 0.72 -21.69 11.19
CA ILE A 21 1.40 -20.53 11.76
C ILE A 21 2.73 -20.30 11.05
N PHE A 22 3.56 -21.35 10.88
CA PHE A 22 4.83 -21.20 10.17
C PHE A 22 4.63 -20.79 8.71
N TYR A 23 3.64 -21.36 8.02
CA TYR A 23 3.33 -21.00 6.63
C TYR A 23 2.96 -19.52 6.47
N ILE A 24 2.24 -18.95 7.44
CA ILE A 24 1.86 -17.53 7.44
C ILE A 24 3.02 -16.63 7.88
N SER A 25 3.80 -17.04 8.88
CA SER A 25 4.85 -16.22 9.49
C SER A 25 6.17 -16.19 8.69
N ILE A 26 6.52 -17.28 7.99
CA ILE A 26 7.79 -17.38 7.23
C ILE A 26 7.94 -16.21 6.23
N PRO A 27 6.95 -15.89 5.37
CA PRO A 27 7.06 -14.75 4.46
C PRO A 27 7.38 -13.44 5.18
N PHE A 28 6.78 -13.18 6.35
CA PHE A 28 7.01 -11.95 7.11
C PHE A 28 8.43 -11.86 7.69
N VAL A 29 9.03 -13.01 8.08
CA VAL A 29 10.40 -13.07 8.60
C VAL A 29 11.44 -12.85 7.50
N PHE A 30 11.21 -13.37 6.29
CA PHE A 30 12.19 -13.28 5.19
C PHE A 30 12.00 -12.07 4.28
N MET A 31 10.76 -11.62 4.05
CA MET A 31 10.46 -10.48 3.16
C MET A 31 10.16 -9.19 3.94
N GLY A 32 10.00 -9.26 5.27
CA GLY A 32 9.62 -8.13 6.10
C GLY A 32 8.12 -7.81 6.03
N ALA A 33 7.74 -6.69 6.61
CA ALA A 33 6.37 -6.19 6.54
C ALA A 33 6.05 -5.67 5.12
N ALA A 34 4.77 -5.74 4.75
CA ALA A 34 4.31 -5.11 3.51
C ALA A 34 4.58 -3.60 3.54
N ALA A 35 4.97 -3.05 2.40
CA ALA A 35 5.12 -1.61 2.23
C ALA A 35 3.75 -0.90 2.43
N PRO A 36 3.76 0.39 2.82
CA PRO A 36 2.59 1.24 2.73
C PRO A 36 1.92 1.15 1.35
N PHE A 37 0.63 1.46 1.28
CA PHE A 37 -0.04 1.46 -0.03
C PHE A 37 0.45 2.61 -0.89
N PHE A 38 0.56 3.78 -0.27
CA PHE A 38 1.12 4.98 -0.86
C PHE A 38 1.71 5.86 0.23
N VAL A 39 2.62 6.75 -0.19
CA VAL A 39 3.16 7.85 0.61
C VAL A 39 2.92 9.13 -0.17
N ILE A 40 2.48 10.17 0.51
CA ILE A 40 2.33 11.51 -0.05
C ILE A 40 3.47 12.36 0.51
N HIS A 41 4.23 12.98 -0.38
CA HIS A 41 5.31 13.90 -0.08
C HIS A 41 4.90 15.30 -0.47
N ASN A 42 4.83 16.21 0.50
CA ASN A 42 4.66 17.62 0.22
C ASN A 42 6.03 18.30 0.11
N HIS A 43 6.48 18.60 -1.12
CA HIS A 43 7.72 19.36 -1.32
C HIS A 43 7.51 20.88 -1.36
N ASP A 44 6.27 21.36 -1.20
CA ASP A 44 5.99 22.78 -1.13
C ASP A 44 6.19 23.35 0.28
N ILE A 45 6.39 24.66 0.34
CA ILE A 45 6.50 25.44 1.58
C ILE A 45 5.13 25.77 2.20
N THR A 46 4.03 25.37 1.53
CA THR A 46 2.66 25.57 2.01
C THR A 46 1.97 24.24 2.32
N SER A 47 0.99 24.28 3.21
CA SER A 47 0.18 23.10 3.53
C SER A 47 -0.86 22.84 2.43
N HIS A 48 -1.08 21.58 2.07
CA HIS A 48 -2.06 21.19 1.05
C HIS A 48 -3.12 20.23 1.59
N GLU A 49 -4.35 20.36 1.07
CA GLU A 49 -5.42 19.39 1.26
C GLU A 49 -5.41 18.42 0.06
N VAL A 50 -5.12 17.15 0.30
CA VAL A 50 -4.99 16.13 -0.74
C VAL A 50 -6.04 15.03 -0.54
N MET A 51 -6.95 14.91 -1.50
CA MET A 51 -7.89 13.81 -1.58
C MET A 51 -7.31 12.70 -2.46
N VAL A 52 -7.21 11.49 -1.91
CA VAL A 52 -6.75 10.30 -2.63
C VAL A 52 -7.89 9.31 -2.75
N GLU A 53 -8.26 9.03 -4.00
CA GLU A 53 -9.20 7.99 -4.37
C GLU A 53 -8.44 6.87 -5.07
N VAL A 54 -8.60 5.63 -4.60
CA VAL A 54 -8.00 4.45 -5.22
C VAL A 54 -9.08 3.46 -5.59
N PHE A 55 -9.12 3.07 -6.86
CA PHE A 55 -10.06 2.10 -7.39
C PHE A 55 -9.34 0.82 -7.82
N ASP A 56 -9.95 -0.34 -7.56
CA ASP A 56 -9.48 -1.61 -8.11
C ASP A 56 -9.83 -1.78 -9.59
N GLN A 57 -9.43 -2.91 -10.17
CA GLN A 57 -9.69 -3.27 -11.57
C GLN A 57 -11.19 -3.37 -11.90
N GLN A 58 -12.05 -3.58 -10.90
CA GLN A 58 -13.50 -3.62 -11.03
C GLN A 58 -14.13 -2.25 -10.75
N ASN A 59 -13.32 -1.20 -10.67
CA ASN A 59 -13.71 0.18 -10.37
C ASN A 59 -14.38 0.35 -8.99
N LYS A 60 -14.09 -0.54 -8.05
CA LYS A 60 -14.54 -0.42 -6.67
C LYS A 60 -13.55 0.44 -5.89
N SER A 61 -14.08 1.41 -5.15
CA SER A 61 -13.26 2.26 -4.27
C SER A 61 -12.69 1.43 -3.12
N ILE A 62 -11.36 1.47 -2.98
CA ILE A 62 -10.57 0.89 -1.88
C ILE A 62 -10.21 1.98 -0.88
N VAL A 63 -9.86 3.16 -1.40
CA VAL A 63 -9.51 4.35 -0.62
C VAL A 63 -10.32 5.51 -1.17
N ASN A 64 -10.85 6.32 -0.27
CA ASN A 64 -11.47 7.61 -0.56
C ASN A 64 -11.32 8.45 0.70
N GLU A 65 -10.16 9.09 0.82
CA GLU A 65 -9.77 9.81 2.04
C GLU A 65 -9.13 11.14 1.67
N THR A 66 -9.33 12.12 2.54
CA THR A 66 -8.71 13.45 2.45
C THR A 66 -7.69 13.61 3.55
N TYR A 67 -6.50 14.04 3.17
CA TYR A 67 -5.36 14.27 4.05
C TYR A 67 -4.98 15.74 4.01
N ARG A 68 -4.53 16.27 5.14
CA ARG A 68 -3.91 17.58 5.22
C ARG A 68 -2.42 17.38 5.49
N LEU A 69 -1.58 17.82 4.56
CA LEU A 69 -0.13 17.74 4.68
C LEU A 69 0.41 19.12 5.04
N GLU A 70 1.28 19.17 6.05
CA GLU A 70 2.03 20.36 6.39
C GLU A 70 3.19 20.58 5.40
N PRO A 71 3.82 21.76 5.37
CA PRO A 71 4.97 22.03 4.51
C PRO A 71 6.08 21.00 4.75
N GLU A 72 6.75 20.57 3.67
CA GLU A 72 7.90 19.66 3.73
C GLU A 72 7.66 18.38 4.56
N SER A 73 6.41 17.88 4.57
CA SER A 73 6.02 16.73 5.37
C SER A 73 5.53 15.55 4.53
N ASP A 74 5.64 14.37 5.14
CA ASP A 74 5.27 13.10 4.52
C ASP A 74 4.10 12.45 5.27
N LEU A 75 3.22 11.80 4.52
CA LEU A 75 2.13 11.00 5.07
C LEU A 75 2.06 9.64 4.39
N SER A 76 2.23 8.57 5.17
CA SER A 76 2.08 7.20 4.69
C SER A 76 0.70 6.63 5.00
N ARG A 77 0.05 6.00 4.01
CA ARG A 77 -1.16 5.22 4.22
C ARG A 77 -0.84 3.73 4.22
N ALA A 78 -1.17 3.04 5.31
CA ALA A 78 -1.00 1.59 5.40
C ALA A 78 -1.88 0.85 4.37
N ARG A 79 -1.35 -0.26 3.86
CA ARG A 79 -2.06 -1.13 2.93
C ARG A 79 -3.23 -1.85 3.64
N PRO A 80 -4.44 -1.87 3.06
CA PRO A 80 -5.55 -2.65 3.60
C PRO A 80 -5.15 -4.11 3.79
N LEU A 81 -5.60 -4.74 4.89
CA LEU A 81 -5.22 -6.13 5.22
C LEU A 81 -5.48 -7.12 4.07
N SER A 82 -6.59 -6.95 3.35
CA SER A 82 -6.89 -7.78 2.17
C SER A 82 -5.80 -7.70 1.10
N LEU A 83 -5.15 -6.54 0.95
CA LEU A 83 -4.11 -6.29 -0.05
C LEU A 83 -2.70 -6.63 0.44
N GLN A 84 -2.48 -6.80 1.75
CA GLN A 84 -1.16 -7.15 2.29
C GLN A 84 -0.73 -8.56 1.92
N PHE A 85 -1.67 -9.49 1.79
CA PHE A 85 -1.40 -10.91 1.51
C PHE A 85 -1.48 -11.27 0.01
N HIS A 86 -1.81 -10.30 -0.85
CA HIS A 86 -1.86 -10.54 -2.28
C HIS A 86 -0.44 -10.58 -2.87
N ARG A 87 -0.13 -11.70 -3.54
CA ARG A 87 1.14 -11.95 -4.23
C ARG A 87 1.08 -11.68 -5.73
N GLU A 88 -0.11 -11.39 -6.26
CA GLU A 88 -0.34 -11.17 -7.68
C GLU A 88 -0.27 -9.68 -8.02
N LYS A 89 0.21 -9.40 -9.24
CA LYS A 89 0.17 -8.08 -9.82
C LYS A 89 -1.27 -7.62 -9.99
N ARG A 90 -1.56 -6.38 -9.61
CA ARG A 90 -2.90 -5.80 -9.75
C ARG A 90 -2.83 -4.38 -10.26
N GLU A 91 -3.72 -4.08 -11.20
CA GLU A 91 -3.91 -2.72 -11.66
C GLU A 91 -4.82 -1.95 -10.69
N TYR A 92 -4.44 -0.72 -10.40
CA TYR A 92 -5.23 0.22 -9.62
C TYR A 92 -5.29 1.55 -10.35
N THR A 93 -6.41 2.25 -10.18
CA THR A 93 -6.53 3.64 -10.63
C THR A 93 -6.39 4.56 -9.43
N PHE A 94 -5.34 5.36 -9.40
CA PHE A 94 -5.12 6.40 -8.41
C PHE A 94 -5.63 7.71 -8.98
N LYS A 95 -6.54 8.36 -8.26
CA LYS A 95 -7.02 9.71 -8.54
C LYS A 95 -6.69 10.58 -7.34
N VAL A 96 -5.76 11.51 -7.55
CA VAL A 96 -5.26 12.42 -6.52
C VAL A 96 -5.73 13.82 -6.86
N THR A 97 -6.41 14.46 -5.92
CA THR A 97 -6.90 15.84 -6.06
C THR A 97 -6.29 16.71 -4.96
N MET A 98 -5.52 17.71 -5.33
CA MET A 98 -4.89 18.68 -4.45
C MET A 98 -5.68 20.00 -4.45
N ASP A 99 -5.96 20.52 -3.25
CA ASP A 99 -6.69 21.76 -2.96
C ASP A 99 -8.00 21.92 -3.75
N LYS A 100 -8.66 20.79 -4.03
CA LYS A 100 -9.90 20.69 -4.83
C LYS A 100 -9.81 21.25 -6.25
N GLN A 101 -8.61 21.54 -6.73
CA GLN A 101 -8.37 22.23 -8.01
C GLN A 101 -7.54 21.38 -8.96
N ILE A 102 -6.42 20.84 -8.48
CA ILE A 102 -5.48 20.12 -9.33
C ILE A 102 -5.77 18.63 -9.17
N THR A 103 -6.14 17.96 -10.25
CA THR A 103 -6.42 16.52 -10.25
C THR A 103 -5.48 15.81 -11.20
N ASN A 104 -4.86 14.72 -10.74
CA ASN A 104 -4.12 13.80 -11.58
C ASN A 104 -4.67 12.38 -11.37
N THR A 105 -4.92 11.66 -12.47
CA THR A 105 -5.43 10.29 -12.45
C THR A 105 -4.49 9.41 -13.24
N VAL A 106 -3.93 8.39 -12.58
CA VAL A 106 -2.98 7.46 -13.18
C VAL A 106 -3.44 6.04 -12.89
N LYS A 107 -3.42 5.21 -13.94
CA LYS A 107 -3.55 3.76 -13.80
C LYS A 107 -2.17 3.16 -13.69
N MET A 108 -1.98 2.27 -12.72
CA MET A 108 -0.69 1.66 -12.45
C MET A 108 -0.84 0.22 -11.99
N GLU A 109 0.10 -0.62 -12.43
CA GLU A 109 0.16 -2.03 -12.04
C GLU A 109 1.12 -2.19 -10.87
N ILE A 110 0.58 -2.43 -9.68
CA ILE A 110 1.36 -2.67 -8.47
C ILE A 110 1.78 -4.14 -8.47
N PRO A 111 3.09 -4.45 -8.54
CA PRO A 111 3.56 -5.80 -8.78
C PRO A 111 3.43 -6.73 -7.56
N HIS A 112 3.68 -6.22 -6.34
CA HIS A 112 3.57 -6.99 -5.09
C HIS A 112 3.44 -6.08 -3.85
N SER A 113 3.20 -6.69 -2.69
CA SER A 113 2.97 -6.03 -1.38
C SER A 113 4.15 -5.24 -0.81
N HIS A 114 5.34 -5.30 -1.41
CA HIS A 114 6.55 -4.56 -0.98
C HIS A 114 6.85 -3.34 -1.86
N THR A 115 5.91 -3.01 -2.75
CA THR A 115 5.94 -1.77 -3.52
C THR A 115 4.90 -0.80 -2.97
N LEU A 116 5.17 0.48 -3.14
CA LEU A 116 4.27 1.57 -2.77
C LEU A 116 4.12 2.55 -3.94
N VAL A 117 3.08 3.36 -3.87
CA VAL A 117 2.92 4.50 -4.78
C VAL A 117 3.43 5.75 -4.10
N ASP A 118 4.45 6.35 -4.68
CA ASP A 118 5.03 7.61 -4.24
C ASP A 118 4.27 8.74 -4.94
N ILE A 119 3.56 9.56 -4.15
CA ILE A 119 2.77 10.70 -4.61
C ILE A 119 3.52 11.96 -4.19
N ARG A 120 4.12 12.67 -5.14
CA ARG A 120 4.90 13.88 -4.88
C ARG A 120 4.14 15.11 -5.32
N LEU A 121 3.92 16.02 -4.38
CA LEU A 121 3.33 17.33 -4.64
C LEU A 121 4.44 18.33 -4.93
N TYR A 122 4.27 19.14 -5.97
CA TYR A 122 5.23 20.17 -6.41
C TYR A 122 6.68 19.68 -6.50
N SER A 123 6.88 18.52 -7.11
CA SER A 123 8.21 17.95 -7.30
C SER A 123 8.89 18.56 -8.52
N LYS A 124 10.20 18.82 -8.40
CA LYS A 124 11.01 19.29 -9.52
C LYS A 124 11.46 18.10 -10.36
N ASN A 125 11.12 18.11 -11.65
CA ASN A 125 11.70 17.16 -12.60
C ASN A 125 13.19 17.49 -12.77
N TYR A 126 14.07 16.53 -12.45
CA TYR A 126 15.52 16.74 -12.50
C TYR A 126 16.06 16.97 -13.92
N GLU A 127 15.39 16.46 -14.95
CA GLU A 127 15.83 16.57 -16.34
C GLU A 127 15.41 17.90 -16.97
N SER A 128 14.14 18.30 -16.78
CA SER A 128 13.59 19.52 -17.37
C SER A 128 13.68 20.74 -16.47
N GLY A 129 13.87 20.55 -15.16
CA GLY A 129 13.76 21.60 -14.14
C GLY A 129 12.33 22.09 -13.89
N GLU A 130 11.34 21.51 -14.56
CA GLU A 130 9.93 21.88 -14.46
C GLU A 130 9.32 21.40 -13.14
N ILE A 131 8.43 22.20 -12.57
CA ILE A 131 7.69 21.85 -11.36
C ILE A 131 6.42 21.11 -11.78
N VAL A 132 6.30 19.85 -11.38
CA VAL A 132 5.12 19.02 -11.61
C VAL A 132 4.25 19.08 -10.36
N PRO A 133 2.99 19.53 -10.45
CA PRO A 133 2.16 19.76 -9.27
C PRO A 133 1.77 18.47 -8.55
N ILE A 134 1.51 17.39 -9.30
CA ILE A 134 1.26 16.05 -8.76
C ILE A 134 1.98 15.05 -9.66
N PHE A 135 3.00 14.40 -9.11
CA PHE A 135 3.72 13.30 -9.74
C PHE A 135 3.45 12.01 -8.99
N MET A 136 3.30 10.90 -9.71
CA MET A 136 3.04 9.59 -9.12
C MET A 136 3.94 8.54 -9.77
N GLU A 137 4.65 7.77 -8.94
CA GLU A 137 5.49 6.66 -9.40
C GLU A 137 5.36 5.45 -8.47
N ILE A 138 5.77 4.28 -8.96
CA ILE A 138 5.89 3.09 -8.13
C ILE A 138 7.31 3.04 -7.59
N ALA A 139 7.45 2.90 -6.28
CA ALA A 139 8.73 2.72 -5.60
C ALA A 139 8.76 1.36 -4.87
N GLU A 140 9.95 0.77 -4.79
CA GLU A 140 10.21 -0.43 -3.99
C GLU A 140 10.80 -0.04 -2.65
N VAL A 141 10.32 -0.66 -1.57
CA VAL A 141 10.95 -0.53 -0.25
C VAL A 141 11.97 -1.65 -0.13
N VAL A 142 13.26 -1.29 -0.13
CA VAL A 142 14.41 -2.20 0.00
C VAL A 142 14.51 -2.75 1.43
#